data_AF-A0A847ZQD6-F1
#
_entry.id   AF-A0A847ZQD6-F1
#
_cell.length_a   1.000
_cell.length_b   1.000
_cell.length_c   1.000
_cell.angle_alpha   90.00
_cell.angle_beta   90.00
_cell.angle_gamma   90.00
#
_symmetry.space_group_name_H-M   'P 1'
#
loop_
_entity.id
_entity.type
_entity.pdbx_description
1 polymer ?
#
loop_
_entity_poly.entity_id
_entity_poly.type
_entity_poly.pdbx_seq_one_letter_code
_entity_poly.pdbx_strand_id
1 'polypeptide(L)'
;FCSWICPYHLLAEFAEFLHLKLARIGLAKDHVFHRGLRPILFVIFLGLAFAMGYTVFEYVNPVGIVSRALVYGPTIALLWVMFLLAIEVFYSRRFWCRYVCPMGLTYGMAGALSPVQVEYNLEICLHEGECRKVCMVPHVLEITKMGYASDTFEYIGADCTRCGMCVDACPQGALKFKVRGLDSLV
;
A
#
# COMPACT_ATOMS: atom_id res chain seq x y z
N PHE A 1 3.87 6.96 6.80
CA PHE A 1 4.39 5.86 7.64
C PHE A 1 4.71 4.61 6.82
N CYS A 2 3.72 3.93 6.22
CA CYS A 2 3.91 2.62 5.56
C CYS A 2 4.98 2.58 4.46
N SER A 3 5.18 3.67 3.71
CA SER A 3 6.18 3.73 2.63
C SER A 3 7.59 4.12 3.07
N TRP A 4 7.75 4.79 4.21
CA TRP A 4 9.03 5.43 4.55
C TRP A 4 9.67 4.87 5.83
N ILE A 5 8.84 4.37 6.75
CA ILE A 5 9.27 4.03 8.12
C ILE A 5 9.02 2.56 8.44
N CYS A 6 8.09 1.90 7.75
CA CYS A 6 7.71 0.53 8.07
C CYS A 6 8.86 -0.44 7.76
N PRO A 7 9.40 -1.20 8.72
CA PRO A 7 10.52 -2.10 8.47
C PRO A 7 10.13 -3.31 7.60
N TYR A 8 8.86 -3.73 7.67
CA TYR A 8 8.32 -4.78 6.79
C TYR A 8 8.25 -4.33 5.33
N HIS A 9 8.19 -3.02 5.07
CA HIS A 9 8.07 -2.49 3.71
C HIS A 9 9.25 -2.91 2.84
N LEU A 10 10.48 -2.81 3.35
CA LEU A 10 11.69 -3.22 2.63
C LEU A 10 11.65 -4.70 2.23
N LEU A 11 11.18 -5.56 3.14
CA LEU A 11 11.03 -6.99 2.88
C LEU A 11 9.95 -7.25 1.82
N ALA A 12 8.83 -6.53 1.88
CA ALA A 12 7.74 -6.64 0.91
C ALA A 12 8.15 -6.15 -0.49
N GLU A 13 9.01 -5.13 -0.59
CA GLU A 13 9.56 -4.69 -1.88
C GLU A 13 10.51 -5.71 -2.47
N PHE A 14 11.38 -6.29 -1.64
CA PHE A 14 12.24 -7.38 -2.08
C PHE A 14 11.42 -8.60 -2.54
N ALA A 15 10.37 -8.95 -1.80
CA ALA A 15 9.43 -10.00 -2.19
C ALA A 15 8.70 -9.69 -3.51
N GLU A 16 8.29 -8.44 -3.74
CA GLU A 16 7.67 -8.03 -4.99
C GLU A 16 8.65 -8.10 -6.17
N PHE A 17 9.89 -7.65 -5.99
CA PHE A 17 10.95 -7.80 -7.00
C PHE A 17 11.16 -9.28 -7.36
N LEU A 18 11.22 -10.16 -6.36
CA LEU A 18 11.36 -11.59 -6.56
C LEU A 18 10.13 -12.18 -7.25
N HIS A 19 8.91 -11.80 -6.84
CA HIS A 19 7.67 -12.20 -7.50
C HIS A 19 7.67 -11.83 -8.98
N LEU A 20 8.02 -10.59 -9.34
CA LEU A 20 8.07 -10.15 -10.74
C LEU A 20 9.11 -10.93 -11.55
N LYS A 21 10.25 -11.27 -10.94
CA LYS A 21 11.28 -12.11 -11.57
C LYS A 21 10.78 -13.55 -11.79
N LEU A 22 10.11 -14.15 -10.81
CA LEU A 22 9.54 -15.50 -10.91
C LEU A 22 8.35 -15.54 -11.89
N ALA A 23 7.51 -14.51 -11.89
CA ALA A 23 6.39 -14.37 -12.82
C ALA A 23 6.88 -14.29 -14.27
N ARG A 24 8.02 -13.64 -14.52
CA ARG A 24 8.66 -13.62 -15.85
C ARG A 24 9.11 -15.01 -16.31
N ILE A 25 9.46 -15.90 -15.39
CA ILE A 25 9.89 -17.28 -15.66
C ILE A 25 8.66 -18.23 -15.70
N GLY A 26 7.45 -17.73 -15.42
CA GLY A 26 6.21 -18.51 -15.42
C GLY A 26 5.95 -19.31 -14.14
N LEU A 27 6.75 -19.12 -13.09
CA LEU A 27 6.65 -19.83 -11.81
C LEU A 27 5.68 -19.18 -10.81
N ALA A 28 5.29 -17.93 -11.03
CA ALA A 28 4.38 -17.19 -10.16
C ALA A 28 3.27 -16.55 -10.99
N LYS A 29 2.04 -16.52 -10.45
CA LYS A 29 0.87 -15.91 -11.07
C LYS A 29 0.25 -14.91 -10.13
N ASP A 30 0.06 -13.69 -10.59
CA ASP A 30 -0.50 -12.60 -9.78
C ASP A 30 -2.01 -12.81 -9.57
N HIS A 31 -2.40 -13.17 -8.33
CA HIS A 31 -3.80 -13.28 -7.94
C HIS A 31 -4.24 -12.03 -7.18
N VAL A 32 -5.22 -11.32 -7.76
CA VAL A 32 -5.85 -10.17 -7.13
C VAL A 32 -6.99 -10.64 -6.22
N PHE A 33 -6.88 -10.40 -4.92
CA PHE A 33 -7.96 -10.65 -3.96
C PHE A 33 -8.95 -9.48 -3.90
N HIS A 34 -10.17 -9.76 -3.42
CA HIS A 34 -11.20 -8.75 -3.21
C HIS A 34 -10.86 -7.80 -2.06
N ARG A 35 -11.04 -6.49 -2.30
CA ARG A 35 -10.68 -5.40 -1.37
C ARG A 35 -11.51 -5.40 -0.08
N GLY A 36 -12.71 -5.99 -0.12
CA GLY A 36 -13.62 -6.11 1.03
C GLY A 36 -13.08 -6.92 2.20
N LEU A 37 -12.00 -7.69 2.01
CA LEU A 37 -11.34 -8.43 3.08
C LEU A 37 -10.78 -7.49 4.17
N ARG A 38 -10.26 -6.32 3.80
CA ARG A 38 -9.63 -5.39 4.75
C ARG A 38 -10.61 -4.87 5.83
N PRO A 39 -11.79 -4.30 5.49
CA PRO A 39 -12.76 -3.86 6.49
C PRO A 39 -13.36 -5.02 7.28
N ILE A 40 -13.57 -6.19 6.66
CA ILE A 40 -14.06 -7.39 7.36
C ILE A 40 -13.06 -7.82 8.43
N LEU A 41 -11.78 -7.94 8.08
CA LEU A 41 -10.71 -8.30 9.02
C LEU A 41 -10.55 -7.25 10.12
N PHE A 42 -10.69 -5.95 9.79
CA PHE A 42 -10.68 -4.89 10.79
C PHE A 42 -11.78 -5.09 11.85
N VAL A 43 -13.02 -5.35 11.43
CA VAL A 43 -14.15 -5.61 12.35
C VAL A 43 -13.93 -6.88 13.16
N ILE A 44 -13.39 -7.94 12.55
CA ILE A 44 -13.06 -9.19 13.24
C ILE A 44 -11.99 -8.95 14.32
N PHE A 45 -10.89 -8.27 14.00
CA PHE A 45 -9.84 -7.96 14.98
C PHE A 45 -10.34 -7.05 16.09
N LEU A 46 -11.22 -6.10 15.78
CA LEU A 46 -11.85 -5.24 16.78
C LEU A 46 -12.75 -6.04 17.73
N GLY A 47 -13.55 -6.96 17.20
CA GLY A 47 -14.39 -7.87 17.98
C GLY A 47 -13.58 -8.81 18.87
N LEU A 48 -12.49 -9.38 18.33
CA LEU A 48 -11.57 -10.23 19.10
C LEU A 48 -10.86 -9.46 20.21
N ALA A 49 -10.44 -8.22 19.95
CA ALA A 49 -9.83 -7.37 20.96
C ALA A 49 -10.80 -7.07 22.11
N PHE A 50 -12.08 -6.80 21.79
CA PHE A 50 -13.12 -6.57 22.79
C PHE A 50 -13.43 -7.84 23.60
N ALA A 51 -13.48 -9.01 22.95
CA ALA A 51 -13.80 -10.26 23.61
C ALA A 51 -12.67 -10.79 24.51
N MET A 52 -11.41 -10.68 24.06
CA MET A 52 -10.26 -11.30 24.73
C MET A 52 -9.52 -10.35 25.68
N GLY A 53 -9.74 -9.03 25.57
CA GLY A 53 -9.08 -8.02 26.40
C GLY A 53 -7.60 -7.77 26.06
N TYR A 54 -7.07 -8.39 24.99
CA TYR A 54 -5.72 -8.16 24.49
C TYR A 54 -5.68 -8.02 22.96
N THR A 55 -4.67 -7.33 22.45
CA THR A 55 -4.49 -7.03 21.03
C THR A 55 -3.89 -8.23 20.28
N VAL A 56 -4.72 -9.20 19.86
CA VAL A 56 -4.33 -10.36 19.02
C VAL A 56 -3.48 -9.93 17.82
N PHE A 57 -3.77 -8.75 17.27
CA PHE A 57 -3.04 -8.16 16.16
C PHE A 57 -1.52 -8.02 16.42
N GLU A 58 -1.08 -7.74 17.64
CA GLU A 58 0.35 -7.55 17.93
C GLU A 58 1.21 -8.80 17.77
N TYR A 59 0.58 -9.98 17.88
CA TYR A 59 1.26 -11.26 17.73
C TYR A 59 1.30 -11.72 16.28
N VAL A 60 0.28 -11.37 15.48
CA VAL A 60 0.18 -11.79 14.07
C VAL A 60 0.85 -10.77 13.14
N ASN A 61 0.95 -9.51 13.55
CA ASN A 61 1.45 -8.42 12.71
C ASN A 61 2.96 -8.59 12.39
N PRO A 62 3.33 -8.88 11.12
CA PRO A 62 4.71 -9.01 10.71
C PRO A 62 5.49 -7.69 10.87
N VAL A 63 4.83 -6.52 10.85
CA VAL A 63 5.49 -5.24 11.13
C VAL A 63 6.04 -5.22 12.56
N GLY A 64 5.23 -5.68 13.53
CA GLY A 64 5.62 -5.76 14.94
C GLY A 64 6.66 -6.86 15.20
N ILE A 65 6.56 -7.98 14.48
CA ILE A 65 7.55 -9.06 14.58
C ILE A 65 8.90 -8.61 14.04
N VAL A 66 8.93 -7.98 12.85
CA VAL A 66 10.17 -7.49 12.23
C VAL A 66 10.78 -6.37 13.07
N SER A 67 9.99 -5.43 13.59
CA SER A 67 10.52 -4.36 14.45
C SER A 67 11.13 -4.91 15.74
N ARG A 68 10.47 -5.86 16.41
CA ARG A 68 11.03 -6.54 17.58
C ARG A 68 12.28 -7.35 17.23
N ALA A 69 12.29 -8.01 16.08
CA ALA A 69 13.44 -8.78 15.62
C ALA A 69 14.67 -7.90 15.34
N LEU A 70 14.46 -6.69 14.82
CA LEU A 70 15.52 -5.70 14.59
C LEU A 70 16.11 -5.17 15.91
N VAL A 71 15.28 -4.97 16.94
CA VAL A 71 15.72 -4.38 18.22
C VAL A 71 16.28 -5.44 19.18
N TYR A 72 15.57 -6.57 19.34
CA TYR A 72 15.88 -7.59 20.36
C TYR A 72 16.57 -8.83 19.77
N GLY A 73 16.73 -8.89 18.45
CA GLY A 73 17.33 -10.03 17.75
C GLY A 73 16.29 -11.03 17.21
N PRO A 74 16.74 -12.00 16.39
CA PRO A 74 15.86 -12.92 15.70
C PRO A 74 15.08 -13.81 16.67
N THR A 75 13.79 -13.98 16.41
CA THR A 75 12.87 -14.81 17.22
C THR A 75 12.20 -15.86 16.34
N ILE A 76 11.61 -16.89 16.95
CA ILE A 76 10.83 -17.93 16.26
C ILE A 76 9.70 -17.32 15.41
N ALA A 77 9.17 -16.17 15.82
CA ALA A 77 8.16 -15.43 15.07
C ALA A 77 8.61 -15.00 13.66
N LEU A 78 9.91 -14.95 13.36
CA LEU A 78 10.39 -14.71 11.99
C LEU A 78 10.01 -15.82 11.01
N LEU A 79 9.77 -17.04 11.47
CA LEU A 79 9.26 -18.12 10.60
C LEU A 79 7.89 -17.77 10.04
N TRP A 80 7.04 -17.10 10.83
CA TRP A 80 5.75 -16.59 10.37
C TRP A 80 5.91 -15.50 9.29
N VAL A 81 6.86 -14.58 9.49
CA VAL A 81 7.17 -13.54 8.49
C VAL A 81 7.69 -14.17 7.20
N MET A 82 8.58 -15.17 7.29
CA MET A 82 9.10 -15.87 6.13
C MET A 82 8.02 -16.63 5.36
N PHE A 83 7.08 -17.25 6.08
CA PHE A 83 5.90 -17.89 5.48
C PHE A 83 5.03 -16.87 4.73
N LEU A 84 4.74 -15.72 5.33
CA LEU A 84 3.99 -14.64 4.67
C LEU A 84 4.72 -14.12 3.42
N LEU A 85 6.04 -13.88 3.51
CA LEU A 85 6.84 -13.45 2.37
C LEU A 85 6.84 -14.49 1.25
N ALA A 86 6.85 -15.79 1.56
CA ALA A 86 6.73 -16.83 0.54
C ALA A 86 5.38 -16.74 -0.20
N ILE A 87 4.28 -16.53 0.52
CA ILE A 87 2.96 -16.28 -0.09
C ILE A 87 3.01 -15.02 -0.98
N GLU A 88 3.67 -13.96 -0.52
CA GLU A 88 3.81 -12.74 -1.31
C GLU A 88 4.63 -12.93 -2.60
N VAL A 89 5.66 -13.79 -2.55
CA VAL A 89 6.51 -14.11 -3.69
C VAL A 89 5.82 -15.03 -4.70
N PHE A 90 5.08 -16.04 -4.26
CA PHE A 90 4.51 -17.03 -5.18
C PHE A 90 3.07 -16.74 -5.61
N TYR A 91 2.27 -16.10 -4.75
CA TYR A 91 0.81 -16.04 -4.94
C TYR A 91 0.27 -14.64 -5.23
N SER A 92 0.65 -13.63 -4.43
CA SER A 92 0.09 -12.28 -4.55
C SER A 92 1.06 -11.21 -4.08
N ARG A 93 1.28 -10.19 -4.91
CA ARG A 93 2.12 -9.04 -4.53
C ARG A 93 1.58 -8.35 -3.28
N ARG A 94 2.46 -8.16 -2.29
CA ARG A 94 2.18 -7.41 -1.05
C ARG A 94 0.90 -7.86 -0.34
N PHE A 95 0.65 -9.17 -0.32
CA PHE A 95 -0.56 -9.78 0.23
C PHE A 95 -0.94 -9.23 1.62
N TRP A 96 0.04 -9.16 2.55
CA TRP A 96 -0.22 -8.69 3.89
C TRP A 96 -0.65 -7.22 3.91
N CYS A 97 0.15 -6.35 3.30
CA CYS A 97 -0.11 -4.91 3.29
C CYS A 97 -1.39 -4.55 2.52
N ARG A 98 -1.71 -5.28 1.44
CA ARG A 98 -2.85 -4.98 0.57
C ARG A 98 -4.17 -5.49 1.14
N TYR A 99 -4.20 -6.72 1.65
CA TYR A 99 -5.47 -7.39 1.98
C TYR A 99 -5.69 -7.65 3.46
N VAL A 100 -4.63 -7.89 4.22
CA VAL A 100 -4.75 -8.38 5.60
C VAL A 100 -4.57 -7.29 6.65
N CYS A 101 -3.67 -6.33 6.39
CA CYS A 101 -3.26 -5.34 7.38
C CYS A 101 -4.41 -4.38 7.75
N PRO A 102 -4.95 -4.45 8.99
CA PRO A 102 -6.02 -3.57 9.46
C PRO A 102 -5.54 -2.11 9.60
N MET A 103 -4.25 -1.92 9.90
CA MET A 103 -3.64 -0.59 9.94
C MET A 103 -3.66 0.11 8.57
N GLY A 104 -3.71 -0.64 7.47
CA GLY A 104 -3.86 -0.05 6.14
C GLY A 104 -5.15 0.75 5.99
N LEU A 105 -6.24 0.32 6.64
CA LEU A 105 -7.52 1.00 6.62
C LEU A 105 -7.50 2.27 7.46
N THR A 106 -6.95 2.19 8.68
CA THR A 106 -6.85 3.35 9.58
C THR A 106 -5.95 4.43 8.99
N TYR A 107 -4.83 4.06 8.37
CA TYR A 107 -3.98 5.00 7.64
C TYR A 107 -4.66 5.56 6.38
N GLY A 108 -5.50 4.79 5.69
CA GLY A 108 -6.35 5.32 4.61
C GLY A 108 -7.29 6.41 5.12
N MET A 109 -8.00 6.15 6.23
CA MET A 109 -8.90 7.13 6.86
C MET A 109 -8.16 8.39 7.33
N ALA A 110 -7.00 8.22 8.00
CA ALA A 110 -6.14 9.35 8.37
C ALA A 110 -5.62 10.10 7.13
N GLY A 111 -5.36 9.37 6.04
CA GLY A 111 -4.99 9.91 4.74
C GLY A 111 -6.09 10.75 4.10
N ALA A 112 -7.37 10.43 4.31
CA ALA A 112 -8.46 11.26 3.81
C ALA A 112 -8.45 12.67 4.43
N LEU A 113 -8.03 12.78 5.69
CA LEU A 113 -7.94 14.03 6.46
C LEU A 113 -6.60 14.76 6.28
N SER A 114 -5.62 14.13 5.64
CA SER A 114 -4.28 14.72 5.48
C SER A 114 -4.33 15.91 4.51
N PRO A 115 -3.74 17.08 4.89
CA PRO A 115 -3.73 18.27 4.04
C PRO A 115 -2.86 18.06 2.80
N VAL A 116 -1.77 17.29 2.90
CA VAL A 116 -0.95 16.95 1.74
C VAL A 116 -1.61 15.81 0.96
N GLN A 117 -1.92 16.02 -0.32
CA GLN A 117 -2.50 15.04 -1.24
C GLN A 117 -1.75 15.08 -2.57
N VAL A 118 -1.83 14.00 -3.34
CA VAL A 118 -1.31 13.98 -4.72
C VAL A 118 -2.45 14.39 -5.63
N GLU A 119 -2.25 15.47 -6.37
CA GLU A 119 -3.15 15.94 -7.43
C GLU A 119 -2.73 15.31 -8.76
N TYR A 120 -3.73 14.91 -9.52
CA TYR A 120 -3.64 14.41 -10.89
C TYR A 120 -4.22 15.45 -11.84
N ASN A 121 -3.43 15.86 -12.83
CA ASN A 121 -3.83 16.76 -13.91
C ASN A 121 -4.05 15.97 -15.20
N LEU A 122 -5.30 15.95 -15.67
CA LEU A 122 -5.71 15.26 -16.89
C LEU A 122 -5.15 15.90 -18.16
N GLU A 123 -5.03 17.23 -18.22
CA GLU A 123 -4.67 17.98 -19.43
C GLU A 123 -3.26 17.64 -19.92
N ILE A 124 -2.36 17.32 -18.98
CA ILE A 124 -0.96 17.04 -19.23
C ILE A 124 -0.71 15.51 -19.35
N CYS A 125 -1.67 14.69 -18.92
CA CYS A 125 -1.49 13.24 -18.88
C CYS A 125 -1.70 12.59 -20.24
N LEU A 126 -0.66 11.90 -20.75
CA LEU A 126 -0.74 11.10 -21.99
C LEU A 126 -1.12 9.62 -21.76
N HIS A 127 -1.57 9.27 -20.56
CA HIS A 127 -2.03 7.92 -20.19
C HIS A 127 -1.02 6.75 -20.38
N GLU A 128 0.28 7.04 -20.45
CA GLU A 128 1.37 6.07 -20.65
C GLU A 128 1.39 4.94 -19.60
N GLY A 129 1.00 5.26 -18.36
CA GLY A 129 0.82 4.29 -17.29
C GLY A 129 2.07 3.90 -16.50
N GLU A 130 3.20 4.59 -16.68
CA GLU A 130 4.43 4.36 -15.89
C GLU A 130 4.18 4.54 -14.38
N CYS A 131 3.40 5.54 -13.99
CA CYS A 131 2.99 5.78 -12.62
C CYS A 131 2.30 4.56 -11.97
N ARG A 132 1.50 3.80 -12.73
CA ARG A 132 0.79 2.59 -12.25
C ARG A 132 1.73 1.40 -12.07
N LYS A 133 2.84 1.34 -12.81
CA LYS A 133 3.84 0.27 -12.69
C LYS A 133 4.65 0.37 -11.40
N VAL A 134 5.00 1.60 -11.01
CA VAL A 134 5.79 1.85 -9.80
C VAL A 134 4.96 1.92 -8.53
N CYS A 135 3.66 2.20 -8.62
CA CYS A 135 2.82 2.41 -7.45
C CYS A 135 2.66 1.14 -6.60
N MET A 136 2.93 1.26 -5.30
CA MET A 136 2.72 0.20 -4.30
C MET A 136 1.24 -0.22 -4.16
N VAL A 137 0.34 0.68 -4.53
CA VAL A 137 -1.11 0.55 -4.35
C VAL A 137 -1.78 0.92 -5.68
N PRO A 138 -1.60 0.12 -6.74
CA PRO A 138 -1.88 0.55 -8.12
C PRO A 138 -3.35 0.91 -8.38
N HIS A 139 -4.27 0.44 -7.53
CA HIS A 139 -5.69 0.75 -7.65
C HIS A 139 -6.03 2.22 -7.39
N VAL A 140 -5.23 2.95 -6.61
CA VAL A 140 -5.47 4.39 -6.36
C VAL A 140 -5.18 5.24 -7.59
N LEU A 141 -4.39 4.71 -8.53
CA LEU A 141 -4.07 5.35 -9.80
C LEU A 141 -4.97 4.84 -10.94
N GLU A 142 -6.06 4.13 -10.65
CA GLU A 142 -7.04 3.75 -11.69
C GLU A 142 -7.63 4.98 -12.39
N ILE A 143 -7.73 6.11 -11.69
CA ILE A 143 -8.15 7.42 -12.24
C ILE A 143 -7.26 7.91 -13.40
N THR A 144 -6.00 7.45 -13.48
CA THR A 144 -5.07 7.82 -14.56
C THR A 144 -5.32 7.04 -15.86
N LYS A 145 -6.27 6.11 -15.88
CA LYS A 145 -6.68 5.41 -17.10
C LYS A 145 -7.56 6.34 -17.93
N MET A 146 -7.47 6.23 -19.25
CA MET A 146 -8.27 7.04 -20.16
C MET A 146 -9.77 6.85 -19.88
N GLY A 147 -10.48 7.96 -19.64
CA GLY A 147 -11.92 7.97 -19.36
C GLY A 147 -12.33 7.63 -17.92
N TYR A 148 -11.39 7.45 -16.98
CA TYR A 148 -11.73 7.16 -15.57
C TYR A 148 -11.82 8.39 -14.67
N ALA A 149 -11.10 9.47 -15.01
CA ALA A 149 -11.15 10.72 -14.26
C ALA A 149 -12.41 11.54 -14.62
N SER A 150 -13.05 12.12 -13.61
CA SER A 150 -14.28 12.93 -13.79
C SER A 150 -14.00 14.38 -14.13
N ASP A 151 -12.87 14.92 -13.66
CA ASP A 151 -12.52 16.32 -13.73
C ASP A 151 -11.09 16.52 -14.26
N THR A 152 -10.76 17.76 -14.64
CA THR A 152 -9.42 18.12 -15.13
C THR A 152 -8.35 17.99 -14.03
N PHE A 153 -8.72 18.28 -12.79
CA PHE A 153 -7.88 18.12 -11.61
C PHE A 153 -8.58 17.22 -10.59
N GLU A 154 -7.94 16.12 -10.22
CA GLU A 154 -8.50 15.17 -9.25
C GLU A 154 -7.45 14.76 -8.22
N TYR A 155 -7.87 14.58 -6.96
CA TYR A 155 -6.98 14.12 -5.90
C TYR A 155 -6.99 12.60 -5.82
N ILE A 156 -5.81 11.99 -5.68
CA ILE A 156 -5.70 10.54 -5.49
C ILE A 156 -6.41 10.13 -4.20
N GLY A 157 -7.15 9.01 -4.27
CA GLY A 157 -7.90 8.43 -3.17
C GLY A 157 -7.11 8.20 -1.87
N ALA A 158 -7.87 8.07 -0.78
CA ALA A 158 -7.37 8.04 0.59
C ALA A 158 -6.40 6.89 0.90
N ASP A 159 -6.46 5.78 0.16
CA ASP A 159 -5.54 4.63 0.26
C ASP A 159 -4.11 4.93 -0.22
N CYS A 160 -3.85 6.13 -0.77
CA CYS A 160 -2.52 6.55 -1.19
C CYS A 160 -1.55 6.64 0.01
N THR A 161 -0.45 5.88 -0.05
CA THR A 161 0.61 5.88 0.97
C THR A 161 1.51 7.12 0.90
N ARG A 162 1.34 7.97 -0.12
CA ARG A 162 2.12 9.20 -0.36
C ARG A 162 3.64 8.95 -0.40
N CYS A 163 4.03 7.92 -1.14
CA CYS A 163 5.44 7.57 -1.34
C CYS A 163 6.18 8.50 -2.30
N GLY A 164 5.48 9.18 -3.20
CA GLY A 164 6.08 10.08 -4.20
C GLY A 164 6.60 9.37 -5.46
N MET A 165 6.77 8.05 -5.46
CA MET A 165 7.32 7.32 -6.62
C MET A 165 6.57 7.57 -7.93
N CYS A 166 5.25 7.78 -7.88
CA CYS A 166 4.45 8.07 -9.07
C CYS A 166 4.65 9.49 -9.61
N VAL A 167 5.01 10.45 -8.75
CA VAL A 167 5.37 11.83 -9.13
C VAL A 167 6.71 11.81 -9.85
N ASP A 168 7.69 11.08 -9.31
CA ASP A 168 9.04 10.99 -9.89
C ASP A 168 9.07 10.19 -11.21
N ALA A 169 8.24 9.16 -11.33
CA ALA A 169 8.21 8.31 -12.52
C ALA A 169 7.38 8.89 -13.69
N CYS A 170 6.62 9.97 -13.49
CA CYS A 170 5.77 10.52 -14.53
C CYS A 170 6.58 11.44 -15.45
N PRO A 171 6.78 11.10 -16.74
CA PRO A 171 7.61 11.92 -17.62
C PRO A 171 6.95 13.26 -17.98
N GLN A 172 5.62 13.32 -17.98
CA GLN A 172 4.86 14.55 -18.26
C GLN A 172 4.67 15.44 -17.02
N GLY A 173 4.99 14.95 -15.81
CA GLY A 173 4.76 15.69 -14.57
C GLY A 173 3.27 15.94 -14.25
N ALA A 174 2.38 15.05 -14.70
CA ALA A 174 0.93 15.13 -14.49
C ALA A 174 0.48 14.86 -13.04
N LEU A 175 1.38 14.37 -12.18
CA LEU A 175 1.13 14.05 -10.78
C LEU A 175 1.99 14.97 -9.91
N LYS A 176 1.39 15.69 -8.96
CA LYS A 176 2.11 16.62 -8.07
C LYS A 176 1.59 16.55 -6.64
N PHE A 177 2.46 16.82 -5.67
CA PHE A 177 2.01 17.03 -4.30
C PHE A 177 1.42 18.43 -4.15
N LYS A 178 0.20 18.52 -3.62
CA LYS A 178 -0.46 19.76 -3.24
C LYS A 178 -0.96 19.71 -1.81
N VAL A 179 -1.08 20.90 -1.22
CA VAL A 179 -1.63 21.08 0.13
C VAL A 179 -3.05 21.60 0.00
N ARG A 180 -4.02 20.73 0.26
CA ARG A 180 -5.44 21.03 0.21
C ARG A 180 -5.77 22.13 1.23
N GLY A 181 -6.18 23.30 0.73
CA GLY A 181 -6.49 24.49 1.53
C GLY A 181 -5.42 25.58 1.53
N LEU A 182 -4.23 25.34 0.97
CA LEU A 182 -3.27 26.42 0.70
C LEU A 182 -3.50 27.11 -0.65
N ASP A 183 -4.21 26.46 -1.58
CA ASP A 183 -4.59 27.02 -2.88
C ASP A 183 -5.54 28.24 -2.78
N SER A 184 -6.16 28.49 -1.61
CA SER A 184 -7.04 29.65 -1.39
C SER A 184 -6.37 30.82 -0.66
N LEU A 185 -5.08 30.72 -0.32
CA LEU A 185 -4.33 31.73 0.45
C LEU A 185 -3.18 32.38 -0.33
N VAL A 186 -2.92 31.93 -1.56
CA VAL A 186 -1.90 32.48 -2.48
C VAL A 186 -2.58 32.99 -3.74
#